data_AF-A0A963PTR5-F1
#
_entry.id   AF-A0A963PTR5-F1
#
_cell.length_a   1.000
_cell.length_b   1.000
_cell.length_c   1.000
_cell.angle_alpha   90.00
_cell.angle_beta   90.00
_cell.angle_gamma   90.00
#
_symmetry.space_group_name_H-M   'P 1'
#
loop_
_entity.id
_entity.type
_entity.pdbx_description
1 polymer ?
#
loop_
_entity_poly.entity_id
_entity_poly.type
_entity_poly.pdbx_seq_one_letter_code
_entity_poly.pdbx_strand_id
1 'polypeptide(L)'
;MAVAVAGPALAQSQSQSQSQSQLPAVTVTATRFAEPAASLPFGVSVVTADDIRASGASTVNEALMKLLGVVGRLDTSGGNNYSLDLRG
;
A
#
# COMPACT_ATOMS: atom_id res chain seq x y z
N MET A 1 22.67 -57.25 9.86
CA MET A 1 22.06 -56.17 9.06
C MET A 1 20.69 -55.87 9.65
N ALA A 2 20.53 -54.75 10.36
CA ALA A 2 19.24 -54.27 10.83
C ALA A 2 19.12 -52.81 10.38
N VAL A 3 18.06 -52.52 9.62
CA VAL A 3 17.87 -51.28 8.88
C VAL A 3 17.39 -50.18 9.82
N ALA A 4 18.02 -49.00 9.74
CA ALA A 4 17.62 -47.80 10.45
C ALA A 4 16.51 -47.07 9.66
N VAL A 5 15.46 -46.63 10.35
CA VAL A 5 14.45 -45.70 9.81
C VAL A 5 14.42 -44.47 10.72
N ALA A 6 15.14 -43.44 10.30
CA ALA A 6 15.06 -42.10 10.86
C ALA A 6 14.00 -41.31 10.07
N GLY A 7 12.85 -41.05 10.69
CA GLY A 7 11.84 -40.14 10.12
C GLY A 7 12.20 -38.68 10.45
N PRO A 8 12.24 -37.74 9.49
CA PRO A 8 12.52 -36.36 9.80
C PRO A 8 11.23 -35.62 10.21
N ALA A 9 11.29 -35.12 11.44
CA ALA A 9 10.60 -34.01 12.06
C ALA A 9 9.64 -33.16 11.19
N LEU A 10 8.39 -33.04 11.65
CA LEU A 10 7.48 -31.97 11.26
C LEU A 10 8.03 -30.64 11.81
N ALA A 11 8.62 -29.83 10.93
CA ALA A 11 9.04 -28.48 11.24
C ALA A 11 7.79 -27.60 11.48
N GLN A 12 7.48 -27.32 12.75
CA GLN A 12 6.48 -26.31 13.10
C GLN A 12 7.12 -24.93 12.92
N SER A 13 6.90 -24.31 11.77
CA SER A 13 7.24 -22.91 11.54
C SER A 13 6.35 -22.04 12.43
N GLN A 14 6.83 -21.70 13.62
CA GLN A 14 6.19 -20.71 14.48
C GLN A 14 6.35 -19.34 13.80
N SER A 15 5.29 -18.85 13.18
CA SER A 15 5.19 -17.47 12.74
C SER A 15 5.23 -16.58 13.98
N GLN A 16 6.42 -16.12 14.34
CA GLN A 16 6.60 -15.11 15.38
C GLN A 16 5.91 -13.84 14.90
N SER A 17 4.72 -13.58 15.44
CA SER A 17 4.03 -12.31 15.30
C SER A 17 4.92 -11.23 15.91
N GLN A 18 5.78 -10.64 15.09
CA GLN A 18 6.51 -9.45 15.45
C GLN A 18 5.45 -8.37 15.66
N SER A 19 5.18 -8.05 16.93
CA SER A 19 4.40 -6.88 17.31
C SER A 19 5.08 -5.67 16.70
N GLN A 20 4.63 -5.27 15.52
CA GLN A 20 5.04 -4.06 14.85
C GLN A 20 4.65 -2.93 15.79
N SER A 21 5.65 -2.33 16.44
CA SER A 21 5.46 -1.09 17.20
C SER A 21 4.80 -0.11 16.25
N GLN A 22 3.53 0.21 16.52
CA GLN A 22 2.71 1.00 15.63
C GLN A 22 3.12 2.46 15.85
N LEU A 23 4.11 2.92 15.07
CA LEU A 23 4.50 4.33 15.09
C LEU A 23 3.26 5.17 14.75
N PRO A 24 3.02 6.28 15.47
CA PRO A 24 1.93 7.18 15.14
C PRO A 24 2.11 7.67 13.69
N ALA A 25 1.04 7.57 12.90
CA ALA A 25 1.07 7.99 11.51
C ALA A 25 1.34 9.50 11.43
N VAL A 26 2.50 9.87 10.89
CA VAL A 26 2.85 11.28 10.65
C VAL A 26 2.41 11.63 9.23
N THR A 27 1.25 12.28 9.10
CA THR A 27 0.75 12.76 7.81
C THR A 27 1.44 14.08 7.45
N VAL A 28 2.44 14.03 6.57
CA VAL A 28 3.10 15.22 6.02
C VAL A 28 2.40 15.60 4.72
N THR A 29 1.63 16.69 4.73
CA THR A 29 0.95 17.23 3.54
C THR A 29 1.80 18.32 2.85
N ALA A 30 1.24 18.95 1.81
CA ALA A 30 1.92 19.86 0.89
C ALA A 30 2.77 20.97 1.56
N THR A 31 2.33 21.52 2.70
CA THR A 31 3.03 22.63 3.38
C THR A 31 3.93 22.18 4.52
N ARG A 32 4.13 20.87 4.75
CA ARG A 32 4.94 20.25 5.84
C ARG A 32 4.61 20.74 7.27
N PHE A 33 3.60 21.58 7.42
CA PHE A 33 3.01 22.08 8.66
C PHE A 33 1.56 21.57 8.73
N ALA A 34 1.07 21.35 9.96
CA ALA A 34 -0.29 20.86 10.16
C ALA A 34 -1.30 21.98 9.85
N GLU A 35 -1.88 21.94 8.65
CA GLU A 35 -2.89 22.91 8.20
C GLU A 35 -4.15 22.18 7.69
N PRO A 36 -5.36 22.70 7.96
CA PRO A 36 -6.58 22.14 7.42
C PRO A 36 -6.58 22.22 5.88
N ALA A 37 -7.03 21.15 5.21
CA ALA A 37 -7.03 21.07 3.75
C ALA A 37 -7.80 22.24 3.06
N ALA A 38 -8.85 22.75 3.70
CA ALA A 38 -9.64 23.88 3.19
C ALA A 38 -8.88 25.23 3.18
N SER A 39 -7.78 25.34 3.92
CA SER A 39 -6.98 26.57 4.00
C SER A 39 -5.84 26.61 2.98
N LEU A 40 -5.61 25.50 2.24
CA LEU A 40 -4.53 25.39 1.27
C LEU A 40 -4.99 25.92 -0.08
N PRO A 41 -4.18 26.74 -0.79
CA PRO A 41 -4.48 27.12 -2.17
C PRO A 41 -4.25 25.98 -3.18
N PHE A 42 -4.08 24.74 -2.70
CA PHE A 42 -3.78 23.54 -3.48
C PHE A 42 -4.92 22.53 -3.37
N GLY A 43 -5.21 21.81 -4.45
CA GLY A 43 -6.11 20.65 -4.38
C GLY A 43 -5.41 19.47 -3.70
N VAL A 44 -5.70 19.24 -2.43
CA VAL A 44 -5.15 18.11 -1.65
C VAL A 44 -6.25 17.09 -1.39
N SER A 45 -5.97 15.83 -1.70
CA SER A 45 -6.82 14.68 -1.34
C SER A 45 -6.02 13.71 -0.49
N VAL A 46 -6.61 13.24 0.61
CA VAL A 46 -6.00 12.25 1.49
C VAL A 46 -6.75 10.94 1.33
N VAL A 47 -6.04 9.91 0.89
CA VAL A 47 -6.56 8.54 0.80
C VAL A 47 -6.12 7.80 2.05
N THR A 48 -7.09 7.35 2.87
CA THR A 48 -6.81 6.65 4.12
C THR A 48 -6.68 5.15 3.89
N ALA A 49 -6.17 4.44 4.90
CA ALA A 49 -6.10 2.99 4.88
C ALA A 49 -7.51 2.34 4.80
N ASP A 50 -8.54 3.00 5.33
CA ASP A 50 -9.91 2.48 5.24
C ASP A 50 -10.45 2.58 3.82
N ASP A 51 -10.21 3.72 3.16
CA ASP A 51 -10.61 3.92 1.77
C ASP A 51 -9.93 2.90 0.83
N ILE A 52 -8.64 2.62 1.06
CA ILE A 52 -7.91 1.60 0.28
C ILE A 52 -8.54 0.22 0.49
N ARG A 53 -8.85 -0.17 1.74
CA ARG A 53 -9.49 -1.46 2.03
C ARG A 53 -10.87 -1.57 1.40
N ALA A 54 -11.69 -0.52 1.50
CA ALA A 54 -13.03 -0.48 0.92
C ALA A 54 -13.00 -0.54 -0.62
N SER A 55 -11.96 0.01 -1.25
CA SER A 55 -11.81 0.01 -2.71
C SER A 55 -11.43 -1.32 -3.35
N GLY A 56 -10.94 -2.27 -2.54
CA GLY A 56 -10.37 -3.54 -3.01
C GLY A 56 -9.18 -3.37 -3.96
N ALA A 57 -8.52 -2.20 -3.95
CA ALA A 57 -7.38 -1.95 -4.81
C ALA A 57 -6.16 -2.76 -4.33
N SER A 58 -5.50 -3.44 -5.27
CA SER A 58 -4.28 -4.22 -4.99
C SER A 58 -3.01 -3.39 -5.16
N THR A 59 -3.11 -2.22 -5.82
CA THR A 59 -1.98 -1.31 -6.05
C THR A 59 -2.37 0.14 -5.74
N VAL A 60 -1.37 0.98 -5.46
CA VAL A 60 -1.58 2.42 -5.21
C VAL A 60 -2.21 3.10 -6.43
N ASN A 61 -1.73 2.79 -7.63
CA ASN A 61 -2.27 3.36 -8.86
C ASN A 61 -3.75 3.01 -9.05
N GLU A 62 -4.12 1.76 -8.76
CA GLU A 62 -5.52 1.32 -8.81
C GLU A 62 -6.38 2.07 -7.78
N ALA A 63 -5.87 2.28 -6.56
CA ALA A 63 -6.56 3.08 -5.54
C ALA A 63 -6.76 4.53 -6.01
N LEU A 64 -5.75 5.16 -6.58
CA LEU A 64 -5.86 6.54 -7.08
C LEU A 64 -6.86 6.65 -8.24
N MET A 65 -6.85 5.69 -9.17
CA MET A 65 -7.82 5.64 -10.27
C MET A 65 -9.26 5.42 -9.76
N LYS A 66 -9.46 4.52 -8.79
CA LYS A 66 -10.79 4.19 -8.25
C LYS A 66 -11.39 5.26 -7.35
N LEU A 67 -10.59 5.82 -6.45
CA LEU A 67 -11.08 6.72 -5.39
C LEU A 67 -11.10 8.18 -5.85
N LEU A 68 -10.08 8.58 -6.62
CA LEU A 68 -9.88 9.97 -7.02
C LEU A 68 -10.17 10.22 -8.51
N GLY A 69 -10.46 9.17 -9.28
CA GLY A 69 -10.81 9.29 -10.70
C GLY A 69 -9.64 9.72 -11.59
N VAL A 70 -8.40 9.55 -11.13
CA VAL A 70 -7.21 9.94 -11.89
C VAL A 70 -7.08 9.04 -13.12
N VAL A 71 -6.74 9.61 -14.27
CA VAL A 71 -6.53 8.84 -15.50
C VAL A 71 -5.19 8.14 -15.44
N GLY A 72 -5.22 6.80 -15.44
CA GLY A 72 -4.03 5.97 -15.58
C GLY A 72 -3.82 5.51 -17.02
N ARG A 73 -2.58 5.52 -17.48
CA ARG A 73 -2.13 4.94 -18.75
C ARG A 73 -1.21 3.76 -18.46
N LEU A 74 -1.55 2.59 -19.01
CA LEU A 74 -0.69 1.41 -18.91
C LEU A 74 0.65 1.68 -19.61
N ASP A 75 1.74 1.41 -18.89
CA ASP A 75 3.07 1.38 -19.49
C ASP A 75 3.27 0.05 -20.23
N THR A 76 3.46 0.11 -21.55
CA THR A 76 3.64 -1.07 -22.39
C THR A 76 5.09 -1.55 -22.47
N SER A 77 6.01 -0.94 -21.73
CA SER A 77 7.46 -1.24 -21.74
C SER A 77 7.83 -2.55 -21.03
N GLY A 78 6.85 -3.37 -20.63
CA GLY A 78 7.06 -4.68 -19.99
C GLY A 78 6.88 -4.69 -18.46
N GLY A 79 6.44 -3.58 -17.85
CA GLY A 79 6.04 -3.53 -16.44
C GLY A 79 4.52 -3.36 -16.28
N ASN A 80 3.92 -3.94 -15.23
CA ASN A 80 2.51 -3.71 -14.87
C ASN A 80 2.32 -2.37 -14.13
N ASN A 81 2.93 -1.30 -14.64
CA ASN A 81 2.89 0.03 -14.03
C ASN A 81 1.90 0.92 -14.80
N TYR A 82 1.29 1.85 -14.08
CA TYR A 82 0.45 2.89 -14.68
C TYR A 82 1.16 4.22 -14.51
N SER A 83 1.23 5.00 -15.59
CA SER A 83 1.50 6.43 -15.52
C SER A 83 0.21 7.16 -15.16
N LEU A 84 0.26 8.07 -14.20
CA LEU A 84 -0.91 8.80 -13.71
C LEU A 84 -0.87 10.25 -14.20
N ASP A 85 -1.95 10.69 -14.82
CA ASP A 85 -2.13 12.06 -15.23
C ASP A 85 -2.86 12.85 -14.13
N LEU A 86 -2.11 13.70 -13.42
CA LEU A 86 -2.63 14.50 -12.31
C LEU A 86 -3.03 15.93 -12.70
N ARG A 87 -2.82 16.37 -13.96
CA ARG A 87 -3.23 17.69 -14.48
C ARG A 87 -2.84 18.04 -15.94
N GLY A 88 -2.59 17.07 -16.79
CA GLY A 88 -2.09 17.18 -18.16
C GLY A 88 -0.65 16.72 -18.30
#